data_AF-A3VXS3-F1
#
_entry.id   AF-A3VXS3-F1
#
_cell.length_a   1.000
_cell.length_b   1.000
_cell.length_c   1.000
_cell.angle_alpha   90.00
_cell.angle_beta   90.00
_cell.angle_gamma   90.00
#
_symmetry.space_group_name_H-M   'P 1'
#
loop_
_entity.id
_entity.type
_entity.pdbx_description
1 polymer ?
#
loop_
_entity_poly.entity_id
_entity_poly.type
_entity_poly.pdbx_seq_one_letter_code
_entity_poly.pdbx_strand_id
1 'polypeptide(L)'
;MRSLALAVAASLTLAGCAAESVWAPDEEVARAAYRHDGPPSLTVYTMINNNNGSGAHTSLMINGSQRVIFDPAGSFNKGKHLPERNDVLFGITPAVEDVYTRYHARKTYRVQIQRLDVSPQLAERAMQLVKAAGPVPQAQCSLATSQILAELFAGQVSSSWLPRKTADEFAKVPGVTGETLYEYDDDDNSNVLAAWDPERAKAQ
;
A
#
# COMPACT_ATOMS: atom_id res chain seq x y z
N MET A 1 4.26 27.09 -37.64
CA MET A 1 5.55 26.74 -36.98
C MET A 1 5.55 27.00 -35.47
N ARG A 2 5.16 28.19 -34.99
CA ARG A 2 5.08 28.48 -33.54
C ARG A 2 4.12 27.56 -32.77
N SER A 3 2.95 27.26 -33.35
CA SER A 3 1.93 26.40 -32.72
C SER A 3 2.35 24.92 -32.64
N LEU A 4 3.14 24.43 -33.61
CA LEU A 4 3.71 23.08 -33.56
C LEU A 4 4.81 22.96 -32.50
N ALA A 5 5.63 24.00 -32.34
CA ALA A 5 6.68 24.04 -31.33
C ALA A 5 6.10 24.08 -29.90
N LEU A 6 4.99 24.80 -29.66
CA LEU A 6 4.30 24.78 -28.37
C LEU A 6 3.63 23.43 -28.08
N ALA A 7 3.05 22.76 -29.09
CA ALA A 7 2.45 21.45 -28.92
C ALA A 7 3.50 20.37 -28.58
N VAL A 8 4.67 20.40 -29.24
CA VAL A 8 5.80 19.48 -28.96
C VAL A 8 6.41 19.76 -27.58
N ALA A 9 6.55 21.02 -27.18
CA ALA A 9 7.04 21.38 -25.85
C ALA A 9 6.07 20.94 -24.72
N ALA A 10 4.75 21.03 -24.95
CA ALA A 10 3.75 20.56 -24.00
C ALA A 10 3.76 19.02 -23.84
N SER A 11 3.96 18.27 -24.93
CA SER A 11 4.10 16.80 -24.85
C SER A 11 5.37 16.33 -24.12
N LEU A 12 6.46 17.10 -24.16
CA LEU A 12 7.70 16.78 -23.43
C LEU A 12 7.57 17.02 -21.91
N THR A 13 6.70 17.94 -21.48
CA THR A 13 6.42 18.16 -20.05
C THR A 13 5.49 17.10 -19.43
N LEU A 14 4.69 16.40 -20.24
CA LEU A 14 3.80 15.32 -19.79
C LEU A 14 4.53 13.99 -19.53
N ALA A 15 5.74 13.81 -20.07
CA ALA A 15 6.55 12.61 -19.85
C ALA A 15 7.05 12.46 -18.39
N GLY A 16 6.96 13.53 -17.58
CA GLY A 16 7.36 13.52 -16.16
C GLY A 16 6.28 13.04 -15.18
N CYS A 17 5.09 12.66 -15.66
CA CYS A 17 4.00 12.14 -14.81
C CYS A 17 3.91 10.60 -14.79
N ALA A 18 4.83 9.88 -15.44
CA ALA A 18 4.85 8.42 -15.41
C ALA A 18 5.34 7.92 -14.05
N ALA A 19 4.60 6.98 -13.44
CA ALA A 19 5.02 6.29 -12.23
C ALA A 19 6.30 5.49 -12.48
N GLU A 20 7.17 5.37 -11.48
CA GLU A 20 8.35 4.50 -11.57
C GLU A 20 7.89 3.05 -11.73
N SER A 21 8.42 2.36 -12.74
CA SER A 21 8.20 0.93 -12.93
C SER A 21 9.32 0.16 -12.26
N VAL A 22 8.99 -0.66 -11.27
CA VAL A 22 9.93 -1.51 -10.53
C VAL A 22 9.52 -2.96 -10.75
N TRP A 23 10.49 -3.82 -11.11
CA TRP A 23 10.21 -5.22 -11.35
C TRP A 23 11.33 -6.13 -10.87
N ALA A 24 11.18 -6.67 -9.66
CA ALA A 24 12.12 -7.61 -9.07
C ALA A 24 12.11 -8.96 -9.82
N PRO A 25 13.29 -9.60 -10.01
CA PRO A 25 13.42 -10.92 -10.64
C PRO A 25 12.56 -12.00 -9.99
N ASP A 26 12.17 -13.01 -10.78
CA ASP A 26 11.34 -14.13 -10.29
C ASP A 26 12.02 -14.87 -9.14
N GLU A 27 13.34 -15.11 -9.21
CA GLU A 27 14.03 -15.81 -8.13
C GLU A 27 14.05 -15.01 -6.82
N GLU A 28 14.04 -13.68 -6.89
CA GLU A 28 14.05 -12.83 -5.70
C GLU A 28 12.69 -12.83 -5.00
N VAL A 29 11.62 -12.68 -5.77
CA VAL A 29 10.24 -12.77 -5.28
C VAL A 29 9.96 -14.17 -4.72
N ALA A 30 10.39 -15.23 -5.42
CA ALA A 30 10.20 -16.60 -4.97
C ALA A 30 10.93 -16.89 -3.66
N ARG A 31 12.17 -16.41 -3.50
CA ARG A 31 12.93 -16.56 -2.25
C ARG A 31 12.32 -15.79 -1.09
N ALA A 32 11.75 -14.61 -1.34
CA ALA A 32 11.16 -13.77 -0.30
C ALA A 32 9.71 -14.16 0.03
N ALA A 33 9.05 -15.01 -0.77
CA ALA A 33 7.65 -15.34 -0.59
C ALA A 33 7.37 -15.85 0.83
N TYR A 34 6.60 -15.07 1.59
CA TYR A 34 6.23 -15.40 2.95
C TYR A 34 4.76 -15.83 3.00
N ARG A 35 4.50 -17.01 3.58
CA ARG A 35 3.16 -17.51 3.86
C ARG A 35 2.89 -17.39 5.35
N HIS A 36 1.95 -16.55 5.71
CA HIS A 36 1.52 -16.43 7.09
C HIS A 36 0.59 -17.58 7.51
N ASP A 37 0.57 -17.88 8.80
CA ASP A 37 -0.22 -18.95 9.42
C ASP A 37 -1.65 -18.52 9.82
N GLY A 38 -1.89 -17.22 9.98
CA GLY A 38 -3.22 -16.64 10.21
C GLY A 38 -4.19 -16.74 9.02
N PRO A 39 -5.50 -16.46 9.25
CA PRO A 39 -6.53 -16.61 8.24
C PRO A 39 -6.33 -15.66 7.04
N PRO A 40 -6.84 -16.01 5.84
CA PRO A 40 -6.80 -15.10 4.71
C PRO A 40 -7.53 -13.81 5.04
N SER A 41 -6.95 -12.68 4.67
CA SER A 41 -7.45 -11.38 5.11
C SER A 41 -7.05 -10.24 4.19
N LEU A 42 -7.85 -9.18 4.21
CA LEU A 42 -7.50 -7.88 3.66
C LEU A 42 -7.29 -6.91 4.82
N THR A 43 -6.25 -6.09 4.75
CA THR A 43 -5.97 -5.06 5.74
C THR A 43 -5.71 -3.74 5.03
N VAL A 44 -6.61 -2.79 5.22
CA VAL A 44 -6.48 -1.43 4.69
C VAL A 44 -5.78 -0.57 5.73
N TYR A 45 -4.65 0.00 5.35
CA TYR A 45 -3.94 1.00 6.13
C TYR A 45 -4.30 2.38 5.60
N THR A 46 -4.67 3.29 6.49
CA THR A 46 -4.92 4.69 6.12
C THR A 46 -4.20 5.63 7.07
N MET A 47 -3.36 6.49 6.52
CA MET A 47 -2.60 7.46 7.27
C MET A 47 -3.46 8.71 7.43
N ILE A 48 -3.90 8.97 8.67
CA ILE A 48 -4.80 10.08 8.99
C ILE A 48 -4.01 11.17 9.70
N ASN A 49 -4.08 12.38 9.16
CA ASN A 49 -3.43 13.55 9.75
C ASN A 49 -4.06 13.85 11.13
N ASN A 50 -3.21 13.98 12.16
CA ASN A 50 -3.67 14.19 13.53
C ASN A 50 -4.25 15.58 13.78
N ASN A 51 -3.87 16.58 12.99
CA ASN A 51 -4.29 17.97 13.18
C ASN A 51 -5.67 18.25 12.56
N ASN A 52 -5.95 17.72 11.36
CA ASN A 52 -7.18 18.04 10.62
C ASN A 52 -8.04 16.81 10.27
N GLY A 53 -7.54 15.60 10.55
CA GLY A 53 -8.25 14.36 10.25
C GLY A 53 -8.30 13.97 8.76
N SER A 54 -7.67 14.69 7.84
CA SER A 54 -7.64 14.27 6.43
C SER A 54 -6.79 13.02 6.25
N GLY A 55 -7.20 12.12 5.35
CA GLY A 55 -6.37 10.98 4.97
C GLY A 55 -5.33 11.37 3.93
N ALA A 56 -4.07 10.99 4.15
CA ALA A 56 -2.93 11.36 3.31
C ALA A 56 -2.41 10.21 2.45
N HIS A 57 -2.58 8.97 2.89
CA HIS A 57 -2.14 7.79 2.14
C HIS A 57 -3.03 6.58 2.48
N THR A 58 -3.17 5.66 1.53
CA THR A 58 -3.84 4.36 1.67
C THR A 58 -2.99 3.26 1.03
N SER A 59 -2.85 2.14 1.73
CA SER A 59 -2.28 0.90 1.20
C SER A 59 -3.12 -0.31 1.60
N LEU A 60 -2.88 -1.44 0.92
CA LEU A 60 -3.63 -2.68 1.12
C LEU A 60 -2.68 -3.85 1.33
N MET A 61 -2.72 -4.46 2.51
CA MET A 61 -2.10 -5.75 2.75
C MET A 61 -3.07 -6.89 2.50
N ILE A 62 -2.57 -7.94 1.87
CA ILE A 62 -3.33 -9.13 1.52
C ILE A 62 -2.61 -10.32 2.13
N ASN A 63 -3.33 -11.07 2.97
CA ASN A 63 -2.91 -12.38 3.41
C ASN A 63 -3.64 -13.45 2.58
N GLY A 64 -2.94 -14.05 1.61
CA GLY A 64 -3.47 -15.11 0.75
C GLY A 64 -2.54 -16.33 0.72
N SER A 65 -2.25 -16.85 -0.46
CA SER A 65 -1.22 -17.88 -0.69
C SER A 65 0.19 -17.42 -0.28
N GLN A 66 0.40 -16.10 -0.28
CA GLN A 66 1.51 -15.41 0.35
C GLN A 66 0.99 -14.06 0.87
N ARG A 67 1.79 -13.41 1.72
CA ARG A 67 1.48 -12.07 2.21
C ARG A 67 2.21 -11.00 1.41
N VAL A 68 1.45 -10.02 0.92
CA VAL A 68 1.95 -8.87 0.16
C VAL A 68 1.34 -7.58 0.66
N ILE A 69 2.02 -6.46 0.42
CA ILE A 69 1.48 -5.11 0.59
C ILE A 69 1.47 -4.44 -0.77
N PHE A 70 0.32 -3.91 -1.17
CA PHE A 70 0.20 -2.98 -2.29
C PHE A 70 0.29 -1.55 -1.77
N ASP A 71 1.37 -0.85 -2.10
CA ASP A 71 1.70 0.49 -1.62
C ASP A 71 2.05 1.46 -2.76
N PRO A 72 1.04 2.00 -3.48
CA PRO A 72 1.25 2.93 -4.60
C PRO A 72 2.00 4.22 -4.30
N ALA A 73 2.07 4.67 -3.04
CA ALA A 73 2.85 5.87 -2.75
C ALA A 73 4.35 5.58 -2.72
N GLY A 74 4.73 4.32 -2.48
CA GLY A 74 6.11 3.84 -2.57
C GLY A 74 7.07 4.45 -1.53
N SER A 75 6.57 5.17 -0.51
CA SER A 75 7.46 5.88 0.43
C SER A 75 8.26 4.94 1.33
N PHE A 76 7.69 3.79 1.67
CA PHE A 76 8.31 2.81 2.57
C PHE A 76 9.53 2.12 1.93
N ASN A 77 9.43 1.70 0.67
CA ASN A 77 10.46 0.87 0.01
C ASN A 77 11.44 1.67 -0.86
N LYS A 78 11.67 2.97 -0.58
CA LYS A 78 12.62 3.79 -1.35
C LYS A 78 14.04 3.23 -1.38
N GLY A 79 14.47 2.56 -0.30
CA GLY A 79 15.75 1.87 -0.20
C GLY A 79 15.81 0.52 -0.92
N LYS A 80 14.70 0.08 -1.54
CA LYS A 80 14.55 -1.19 -2.28
C LYS A 80 14.99 -2.40 -1.45
N HIS A 81 14.56 -2.42 -0.19
CA HIS A 81 14.91 -3.47 0.77
C HIS A 81 14.03 -4.71 0.64
N LEU A 82 12.81 -4.53 0.12
CA LEU A 82 11.89 -5.62 -0.21
C LEU A 82 11.79 -5.79 -1.73
N PRO A 83 11.65 -7.03 -2.22
CA PRO A 83 11.36 -7.26 -3.63
C PRO A 83 10.01 -6.63 -3.98
N GLU A 84 9.96 -5.94 -5.12
CA GLU A 84 8.82 -5.16 -5.55
C GLU A 84 8.45 -5.44 -7.00
N ARG A 85 7.15 -5.51 -7.30
CA ARG A 85 6.62 -5.48 -8.67
C ARG A 85 5.52 -4.45 -8.76
N ASN A 86 5.85 -3.28 -9.31
CA ASN A 86 4.94 -2.16 -9.53
C ASN A 86 4.02 -1.94 -8.34
N ASP A 87 4.59 -1.44 -7.24
CA ASP A 87 3.89 -1.13 -5.98
C ASP A 87 3.50 -2.36 -5.12
N VAL A 88 3.66 -3.59 -5.61
CA VAL A 88 3.45 -4.81 -4.81
C VAL A 88 4.75 -5.23 -4.14
N LEU A 89 4.79 -5.10 -2.81
CA LEU A 89 5.89 -5.52 -1.94
C LEU A 89 5.71 -6.98 -1.50
N PHE A 90 6.77 -7.78 -1.64
CA PHE A 90 6.81 -9.19 -1.27
C PHE A 90 7.64 -9.43 -0.01
N GLY A 91 7.43 -10.58 0.64
CA GLY A 91 8.16 -10.97 1.85
C GLY A 91 7.71 -10.25 3.10
N ILE A 92 6.40 -10.04 3.23
CA ILE A 92 5.79 -9.34 4.35
C ILE A 92 5.69 -10.30 5.54
N THR A 93 6.76 -10.43 6.32
CA THR A 93 6.75 -11.15 7.60
C THR A 93 6.08 -10.29 8.70
N PRO A 94 5.74 -10.84 9.88
CA PRO A 94 5.20 -10.04 10.99
C PRO A 94 6.13 -8.89 11.41
N ALA A 95 7.45 -9.09 11.34
CA ALA A 95 8.42 -8.04 11.61
C ALA A 95 8.38 -6.93 10.54
N VAL A 96 8.18 -7.29 9.27
CA VAL A 96 8.03 -6.31 8.18
C VAL A 96 6.72 -5.55 8.31
N GLU A 97 5.62 -6.21 8.66
CA GLU A 97 4.31 -5.59 8.91
C GLU A 97 4.37 -4.58 10.08
N ASP A 98 5.05 -4.94 11.17
CA ASP A 98 5.25 -4.04 12.32
C ASP A 98 6.02 -2.78 11.90
N VAL A 99 7.17 -2.96 11.26
CA VAL A 99 8.00 -1.85 10.76
C VAL A 99 7.25 -1.02 9.73
N TYR A 100 6.45 -1.63 8.85
CA TYR A 100 5.63 -0.94 7.87
C TYR A 100 4.60 -0.04 8.53
N THR A 101 3.87 -0.57 9.51
CA THR A 101 2.84 0.17 10.25
C THR A 101 3.47 1.32 11.04
N ARG A 102 4.56 1.05 11.75
CA ARG A 102 5.25 2.05 12.58
C ARG A 102 5.94 3.12 11.74
N TYR A 103 6.49 2.80 10.58
CA TYR A 103 7.05 3.79 9.66
C TYR A 103 6.04 4.87 9.26
N HIS A 104 4.75 4.52 9.23
CA HIS A 104 3.66 5.41 8.85
C HIS A 104 2.96 6.10 10.02
N ALA A 105 3.13 5.58 11.25
CA ALA A 105 2.66 6.23 12.46
C ALA A 105 3.74 7.21 12.95
N ARG A 106 3.36 8.45 13.23
CA ARG A 106 4.25 9.50 13.79
C ARG A 106 3.42 10.59 14.43
N LYS A 107 4.06 11.57 15.08
CA LYS A 107 3.36 12.70 15.71
C LYS A 107 2.30 13.37 14.81
N THR A 108 2.59 13.57 13.52
CA THR A 108 1.64 14.20 12.58
C THR A 108 0.59 13.27 11.98
N TYR A 109 0.78 11.95 12.00
CA TYR A 109 -0.14 10.98 11.40
C TYR A 109 -0.33 9.74 12.27
N ARG A 110 -1.58 9.38 12.50
CA ARG A 110 -1.93 8.05 13.03
C ARG A 110 -2.20 7.09 11.87
N VAL A 111 -2.02 5.81 12.11
CA VAL A 111 -2.41 4.77 11.15
C VAL A 111 -3.73 4.17 11.60
N GLN A 112 -4.77 4.32 10.78
CA GLN A 112 -6.01 3.57 10.92
C GLN A 112 -5.83 2.24 10.20
N ILE A 113 -6.00 1.14 10.94
CA ILE A 113 -5.79 -0.22 10.45
C ILE A 113 -7.15 -0.91 10.45
N GLN A 114 -7.62 -1.33 9.28
CA GLN A 114 -8.91 -1.98 9.13
C GLN A 114 -8.73 -3.36 8.53
N ARG A 115 -9.13 -4.39 9.26
CA ARG A 115 -8.92 -5.78 8.88
C ARG A 115 -10.25 -6.47 8.61
N LEU A 116 -10.28 -7.26 7.54
CA LEU A 116 -11.37 -8.18 7.23
C LEU A 116 -10.79 -9.57 6.97
N ASP A 117 -11.21 -10.56 7.75
CA ASP A 117 -10.97 -11.95 7.39
C ASP A 117 -11.88 -12.31 6.21
N VAL A 118 -11.31 -12.97 5.20
CA VAL A 118 -11.99 -13.27 3.93
C VAL A 118 -11.80 -14.73 3.54
N SER A 119 -12.54 -15.18 2.52
CA SER A 119 -12.29 -16.49 1.94
C SER A 119 -10.93 -16.54 1.23
N PRO A 120 -10.27 -17.71 1.15
CA PRO A 120 -9.05 -17.86 0.35
C PRO A 120 -9.23 -17.38 -1.09
N GLN A 121 -10.40 -17.62 -1.70
CA GLN A 121 -10.70 -17.21 -3.07
C GLN A 121 -10.73 -15.68 -3.22
N LEU A 122 -11.27 -14.96 -2.24
CA LEU A 122 -11.32 -13.50 -2.27
C LEU A 122 -9.93 -12.89 -2.04
N ALA A 123 -9.12 -13.48 -1.15
CA ALA A 123 -7.73 -13.07 -0.95
C ALA A 123 -6.90 -13.26 -2.23
N GLU A 124 -7.05 -14.40 -2.92
CA GLU A 124 -6.39 -14.64 -4.21
C GLU A 124 -6.86 -13.69 -5.30
N ARG A 125 -8.17 -13.36 -5.34
CA ARG A 125 -8.69 -12.36 -6.27
C ARG A 125 -8.06 -10.99 -6.01
N ALA A 126 -8.00 -10.57 -4.75
CA ALA A 126 -7.34 -9.32 -4.37
C ALA A 126 -5.87 -9.32 -4.80
N MET A 127 -5.16 -10.44 -4.62
CA MET A 127 -3.75 -10.56 -4.99
C MET A 127 -3.53 -10.47 -6.51
N GLN A 128 -4.44 -11.00 -7.32
CA GLN A 128 -4.43 -10.82 -8.77
C GLN A 128 -4.65 -9.36 -9.17
N LEU A 129 -5.58 -8.68 -8.50
CA LEU A 129 -5.92 -7.29 -8.78
C LEU A 129 -4.75 -6.35 -8.50
N VAL A 130 -4.11 -6.45 -7.33
CA VAL A 130 -2.96 -5.59 -7.00
C VAL A 130 -1.79 -5.82 -7.95
N LYS A 131 -1.54 -7.08 -8.37
CA LYS A 131 -0.47 -7.42 -9.33
C LYS A 131 -0.71 -6.85 -10.73
N ALA A 132 -1.95 -6.52 -11.06
CA ALA A 132 -2.33 -5.92 -12.34
C ALA A 132 -2.54 -4.39 -12.25
N ALA A 133 -2.46 -3.79 -11.07
CA ALA A 133 -2.84 -2.39 -10.85
C ALA A 133 -1.72 -1.39 -11.17
N GLY A 134 -0.47 -1.75 -10.90
CA GLY A 134 0.67 -0.84 -11.00
C GLY A 134 1.41 -0.87 -12.35
N PRO A 135 2.31 0.10 -12.60
CA PRO A 135 2.74 1.12 -11.63
C PRO A 135 1.74 2.28 -11.53
N VAL A 136 1.39 2.68 -10.31
CA VAL A 136 0.37 3.68 -10.02
C VAL A 136 1.03 5.04 -9.74
N PRO A 137 0.53 6.16 -10.32
CA PRO A 137 1.02 7.48 -9.93
C PRO A 137 0.80 7.73 -8.43
N GLN A 138 1.82 8.18 -7.70
CA GLN A 138 1.80 8.25 -6.22
C GLN A 138 0.54 8.94 -5.62
N ALA A 139 0.03 9.99 -6.28
CA ALA A 139 -1.18 10.71 -5.86
C ALA A 139 -2.50 9.93 -6.07
N GLN A 140 -2.43 8.72 -6.65
CA GLN A 140 -3.57 7.84 -6.95
C GLN A 140 -3.67 6.65 -5.99
N CYS A 141 -2.91 6.63 -4.87
CA CYS A 141 -2.91 5.51 -3.93
C CYS A 141 -4.32 5.10 -3.47
N SER A 142 -5.14 6.07 -3.06
CA SER A 142 -6.54 5.82 -2.71
C SER A 142 -7.38 5.40 -3.91
N LEU A 143 -7.15 5.99 -5.08
CA LEU A 143 -7.94 5.65 -6.27
C LEU A 143 -7.72 4.19 -6.67
N ALA A 144 -6.47 3.76 -6.81
CA ALA A 144 -6.15 2.39 -7.16
C ALA A 144 -6.66 1.41 -6.10
N THR A 145 -6.42 1.70 -4.82
CA THR A 145 -6.88 0.82 -3.73
C THR A 145 -8.41 0.73 -3.67
N SER A 146 -9.12 1.85 -3.78
CA SER A 146 -10.58 1.87 -3.75
C SER A 146 -11.22 1.21 -4.96
N GLN A 147 -10.61 1.24 -6.14
CA GLN A 147 -11.07 0.50 -7.32
C GLN A 147 -10.98 -1.02 -7.09
N ILE A 148 -9.87 -1.49 -6.50
CA ILE A 148 -9.69 -2.90 -6.13
C ILE A 148 -10.76 -3.30 -5.11
N LEU A 149 -10.96 -2.50 -4.06
CA LEU A 149 -11.98 -2.77 -3.05
C LEU A 149 -13.40 -2.71 -3.62
N ALA A 150 -13.69 -1.81 -4.55
CA ALA A 150 -15.00 -1.71 -5.21
C ALA A 150 -15.31 -2.94 -6.07
N GLU A 151 -14.30 -3.58 -6.67
CA GLU A 151 -14.49 -4.84 -7.38
C GLU A 151 -14.79 -6.00 -6.43
N LEU A 152 -14.06 -6.07 -5.31
CA LEU A 152 -14.22 -7.12 -4.31
C LEU A 152 -15.53 -6.99 -3.50
N PHE A 153 -15.99 -5.75 -3.27
CA PHE A 153 -17.13 -5.41 -2.43
C PHE A 153 -18.10 -4.49 -3.18
N ALA A 154 -18.55 -4.96 -4.34
CA ALA A 154 -19.44 -4.21 -5.23
C ALA A 154 -20.67 -3.64 -4.48
N GLY A 155 -20.87 -2.33 -4.61
CA GLY A 155 -21.96 -1.60 -3.96
C GLY A 155 -21.73 -1.23 -2.49
N GLN A 156 -20.62 -1.64 -1.89
CA GLN A 156 -20.25 -1.28 -0.50
C GLN A 156 -19.07 -0.30 -0.44
N VAL A 157 -18.10 -0.45 -1.36
CA VAL A 157 -16.99 0.49 -1.52
C VAL A 157 -17.05 1.10 -2.91
N SER A 158 -16.83 2.41 -3.00
CA SER A 158 -16.80 3.17 -4.25
C SER A 158 -15.38 3.64 -4.57
N SER A 159 -15.10 3.81 -5.87
CA SER A 159 -13.85 4.44 -6.30
C SER A 159 -13.74 5.86 -5.73
N SER A 160 -12.60 6.16 -5.12
CA SER A 160 -12.37 7.36 -4.35
C SER A 160 -10.91 7.80 -4.41
N TRP A 161 -10.70 9.08 -4.72
CA TRP A 161 -9.40 9.74 -4.59
C TRP A 161 -9.02 10.05 -3.14
N LEU A 162 -9.97 9.96 -2.22
CA LEU A 162 -9.80 10.40 -0.83
C LEU A 162 -9.54 9.18 0.08
N PRO A 163 -8.33 9.05 0.67
CA PRO A 163 -7.99 7.94 1.56
C PRO A 163 -9.01 7.75 2.69
N ARG A 164 -9.43 8.86 3.32
CA ARG A 164 -10.39 8.83 4.42
C ARG A 164 -11.76 8.29 3.99
N LYS A 165 -12.24 8.66 2.81
CA LYS A 165 -13.51 8.14 2.28
C LYS A 165 -13.40 6.63 2.02
N THR A 166 -12.29 6.18 1.45
CA THR A 166 -12.02 4.76 1.21
C THR A 166 -12.06 3.96 2.52
N ALA A 167 -11.41 4.46 3.57
CA ALA A 167 -11.44 3.86 4.90
C ALA A 167 -12.85 3.85 5.53
N ASP A 168 -13.57 4.98 5.43
CA ASP A 168 -14.93 5.13 5.98
C ASP A 168 -15.95 4.19 5.29
N GLU A 169 -15.78 3.91 4.00
CA GLU A 169 -16.60 2.96 3.26
C GLU A 169 -16.21 1.51 3.55
N PHE A 170 -14.91 1.21 3.57
CA PHE A 170 -14.43 -0.12 3.93
C PHE A 170 -14.86 -0.51 5.35
N ALA A 171 -14.85 0.43 6.31
CA ALA A 171 -15.35 0.22 7.68
C ALA A 171 -16.77 -0.35 7.77
N LYS A 172 -17.60 -0.09 6.75
CA LYS A 172 -19.01 -0.49 6.71
C LYS A 172 -19.21 -1.88 6.12
N VAL A 173 -18.19 -2.47 5.51
CA VAL A 173 -18.23 -3.85 5.03
C VAL A 173 -18.39 -4.78 6.25
N PRO A 174 -19.41 -5.67 6.28
CA PRO A 174 -19.65 -6.54 7.43
C PRO A 174 -18.43 -7.38 7.79
N GLY A 175 -18.08 -7.39 9.08
CA GLY A 175 -16.94 -8.14 9.61
C GLY A 175 -15.62 -7.37 9.66
N VAL A 176 -15.57 -6.14 9.14
CA VAL A 176 -14.38 -5.29 9.29
C VAL A 176 -14.19 -4.92 10.77
N THR A 177 -12.99 -5.20 11.28
CA THR A 177 -12.51 -4.71 12.57
C THR A 177 -11.53 -3.57 12.36
N GLY A 178 -11.42 -2.68 13.34
CA GLY A 178 -10.57 -1.50 13.23
C GLY A 178 -9.75 -1.29 14.49
N GLU A 179 -8.50 -0.93 14.30
CA GLU A 179 -7.61 -0.41 15.34
C GLU A 179 -6.92 0.86 14.85
N THR A 180 -6.25 1.56 15.75
CA THR A 180 -5.54 2.79 15.41
C THR A 180 -4.22 2.83 16.17
N LEU A 181 -3.14 2.94 15.41
CA LEU A 181 -1.80 3.14 15.95
C LEU A 181 -1.48 4.64 15.99
N TYR A 182 -1.06 5.09 17.17
CA TYR A 182 -0.44 6.38 17.39
C TYR A 182 1.02 6.13 17.78
N GLU A 183 1.94 6.82 17.10
CA GLU A 183 3.32 6.96 17.54
C GLU A 183 3.58 8.44 17.85
N TYR A 184 4.46 8.70 18.81
CA TYR A 184 4.72 10.05 19.34
C TYR A 184 6.14 10.54 19.02
N ASP A 185 6.90 9.77 18.25
CA ASP A 185 8.21 10.13 17.73
C ASP A 185 8.13 11.26 16.68
N ASP A 186 9.27 11.91 16.47
CA ASP A 186 9.40 13.04 15.54
C ASP A 186 9.05 12.63 14.10
N ASP A 187 8.71 13.60 13.25
CA ASP A 187 8.16 13.32 11.90
C ASP A 187 9.15 12.61 10.93
N ASP A 188 10.43 12.55 11.31
CA ASP A 188 11.47 11.84 10.60
C ASP A 188 11.51 10.35 10.98
N ASN A 189 10.98 9.53 10.08
CA ASN A 189 10.94 8.07 10.23
C ASN A 189 12.19 7.35 9.70
N SER A 190 13.24 8.08 9.31
CA SER A 190 14.50 7.47 8.89
C SER A 190 15.11 6.56 9.96
N ASN A 191 14.88 6.87 11.23
CA ASN A 191 15.30 6.05 12.37
C ASN A 191 14.61 4.68 12.43
N VAL A 192 13.35 4.58 11.98
CA VAL A 192 12.62 3.29 11.93
C VAL A 192 13.26 2.36 10.91
N LEU A 193 13.61 2.89 9.73
CA LEU A 193 14.33 2.13 8.70
C LEU A 193 15.78 1.85 9.09
N ALA A 194 16.46 2.78 9.78
CA ALA A 194 17.84 2.59 10.23
C ALA A 194 17.98 1.53 11.33
N ALA A 195 16.94 1.36 12.17
CA ALA A 195 16.88 0.30 13.17
C ALA A 195 16.46 -1.07 12.59
N TRP A 196 15.94 -1.09 11.36
CA TRP A 196 15.49 -2.32 10.71
C TRP A 196 16.66 -3.02 10.00
N ASP A 197 16.89 -4.29 10.36
CA ASP A 197 17.80 -5.19 9.66
C ASP A 197 16.99 -6.11 8.72
N PRO A 198 17.04 -5.87 7.39
CA PRO A 198 16.29 -6.64 6.42
C PRO A 198 16.73 -8.11 6.35
N GLU A 199 17.99 -8.44 6.69
CA GLU A 199 18.47 -9.82 6.67
C GLU A 199 17.93 -10.63 7.86
N ARG A 200 17.79 -9.98 9.02
CA ARG A 200 17.17 -10.60 10.21
C ARG A 200 15.66 -10.79 10.06
N ALA A 201 14.99 -9.93 9.28
CA ALA A 201 13.55 -10.03 9.02
C ALA A 201 13.19 -11.16 8.03
N LYS A 202 14.11 -11.52 7.12
CA LYS A 202 13.97 -12.68 6.21
C LYS A 202 14.12 -14.03 6.91
N ALA A 203 14.77 -14.06 8.08
CA ALA A 203 15.11 -15.27 8.83
C ALA A 203 14.06 -15.68 9.88
N GLN A 204 12.97 -14.90 10.02
CA GLN A 204 11.87 -15.09 10.99
C GLN A 204 10.56 -15.36 10.25
#